data_AF-A0AA38MHZ5-F1
#
_entry.id   AF-A0AA38MHZ5-F1
#
_cell.length_a   1.000
_cell.length_b   1.000
_cell.length_c   1.000
_cell.angle_alpha   90.00
_cell.angle_beta   90.00
_cell.angle_gamma   90.00
#
_symmetry.space_group_name_H-M   'P 1'
#
loop_
_entity.id
_entity.type
_entity.pdbx_description
1 polymer ?
#
loop_
_entity_poly.entity_id
_entity_poly.type
_entity_poly.pdbx_seq_one_letter_code
_entity_poly.pdbx_strand_id
1 'polypeptide(L)' 'MKQKNKLKGSKTFIEDDYTKQESEIQKKIRGIAAAEKGKGVEAKIGYKKMIWAGEVWHWDTKLDKLVKAPSHPKENPKN' A
#
# COMPACT_ATOMS: atom_id res chain seq x y z
N MET A 1 -14.02 34.40 3.08
CA MET A 1 -13.35 33.08 3.21
C MET A 1 -13.35 32.62 4.66
N LYS A 2 -14.38 31.90 5.10
CA LYS A 2 -14.45 31.34 6.47
C LYS A 2 -15.11 29.97 6.37
N GLN A 3 -14.35 28.88 6.46
CA GLN A 3 -14.81 27.55 6.87
C GLN A 3 -13.67 26.48 6.91
N LYS A 4 -12.46 26.84 7.40
CA LYS A 4 -11.36 25.86 7.55
C LYS A 4 -11.34 25.09 8.89
N ASN A 5 -12.28 25.33 9.81
CA ASN A 5 -12.21 24.82 11.19
C ASN A 5 -13.17 23.67 11.56
N LYS A 6 -13.94 23.08 10.63
CA LYS A 6 -14.92 22.03 10.95
C LYS A 6 -14.45 20.57 10.77
N LEU A 7 -13.17 20.33 10.46
CA LEU A 7 -12.67 18.96 10.19
C LEU A 7 -11.92 18.32 11.36
N LYS A 8 -11.90 18.95 12.55
CA LYS A 8 -11.04 18.54 13.68
C LYS A 8 -11.64 17.43 14.59
N GLY A 9 -12.61 16.66 14.09
CA GLY A 9 -13.30 15.64 14.90
C GLY A 9 -14.00 14.55 14.10
N SER A 10 -14.30 14.78 12.83
CA SER A 10 -14.83 13.74 11.93
C SER A 10 -13.66 13.00 11.31
N LYS A 11 -13.49 11.73 11.68
CA LYS A 11 -12.58 10.78 11.03
C LYS A 11 -13.08 10.60 9.59
N THR A 12 -12.71 11.54 8.72
CA THR A 12 -13.12 11.56 7.31
C THR A 12 -12.31 10.48 6.64
N PHE A 13 -12.92 9.30 6.52
CA PHE A 13 -12.40 8.25 5.65
C PHE A 13 -12.67 8.72 4.23
N ILE A 14 -11.63 9.19 3.53
CA ILE A 14 -11.69 9.26 2.07
C ILE A 14 -11.84 7.80 1.66
N GLU A 15 -13.05 7.41 1.28
CA GLU A 15 -13.29 6.11 0.68
C GLU A 15 -12.47 6.11 -0.61
N ASP A 16 -11.40 5.34 -0.59
CA ASP A 16 -10.49 5.17 -1.72
C ASP A 16 -11.31 4.51 -2.83
N ASP A 17 -11.40 5.18 -4.00
CA ASP A 17 -12.19 4.78 -5.16
C ASP A 17 -11.57 3.52 -5.78
N TYR A 18 -11.74 2.40 -5.10
CA TYR A 18 -11.28 1.10 -5.56
C TYR A 18 -12.33 0.51 -6.50
N THR A 19 -11.91 0.13 -7.70
CA THR A 19 -12.68 -0.79 -8.52
C THR A 19 -12.81 -2.16 -7.83
N LYS A 20 -13.77 -3.00 -8.25
CA LYS A 20 -13.97 -4.35 -7.70
C LYS A 20 -12.67 -5.17 -7.69
N GLN A 21 -11.92 -5.12 -8.79
CA GLN A 21 -10.64 -5.82 -8.93
C GLN A 21 -9.61 -5.32 -7.91
N GLU A 22 -9.54 -4.01 -7.70
CA GLU A 22 -8.60 -3.41 -6.75
C GLU A 22 -8.99 -3.70 -5.30
N SER A 23 -10.29 -3.78 -5.01
CA SER A 23 -10.80 -4.20 -3.70
C SER A 23 -10.38 -5.64 -3.38
N GLU A 24 -10.46 -6.55 -4.36
CA GLU A 24 -9.98 -7.92 -4.21
C GLU A 24 -8.47 -7.98 -3.97
N ILE A 25 -7.69 -7.20 -4.73
CA ILE A 25 -6.24 -7.08 -4.54
C ILE A 25 -5.91 -6.55 -3.13
N GLN A 26 -6.58 -5.49 -2.68
CA GLN A 26 -6.44 -4.95 -1.32
C GLN A 26 -6.77 -6.01 -0.26
N LYS A 27 -7.84 -6.80 -0.44
CA LYS A 27 -8.19 -7.90 0.46
C LYS A 27 -7.07 -8.95 0.53
N LYS A 28 -6.50 -9.34 -0.61
CA LYS A 28 -5.36 -10.28 -0.66
C LYS A 28 -4.14 -9.72 0.08
N ILE A 29 -3.77 -8.46 -0.19
CA ILE A 29 -2.65 -7.79 0.49
C ILE A 29 -2.89 -7.70 2.00
N ARG A 30 -4.11 -7.38 2.43
CA ARG A 30 -4.49 -7.35 3.85
C ARG A 30 -4.36 -8.71 4.51
N GLY A 31 -4.77 -9.79 3.83
CA GLY A 31 -4.61 -11.16 4.32
C GLY A 31 -3.14 -11.52 4.54
N ILE A 32 -2.29 -11.22 3.56
CA ILE A 32 -0.84 -11.47 3.65
C ILE A 32 -0.21 -10.64 4.79
N ALA A 33 -0.54 -9.35 4.87
CA ALA A 33 -0.04 -8.48 5.92
C ALA A 33 -0.51 -8.91 7.33
N ALA A 34 -1.74 -9.42 7.47
CA ALA A 34 -2.24 -9.96 8.73
C ALA A 34 -1.48 -11.23 9.15
N ALA A 35 -1.20 -12.12 8.21
CA ALA A 35 -0.39 -13.31 8.47
C ALA A 35 1.03 -12.93 8.92
N GLU A 36 1.66 -11.95 8.26
CA GLU A 36 3.00 -11.47 8.63
C GLU A 36 3.01 -10.72 9.97
N LYS A 37 1.97 -9.95 10.28
CA LYS A 37 1.80 -9.36 11.63
C LYS A 37 1.64 -10.42 12.71
N GLY A 38 0.95 -11.52 12.43
CA GLY A 38 0.83 -12.65 13.35
C GLY A 38 2.18 -13.29 13.69
N LYS A 39 3.17 -13.18 12.79
CA LYS A 39 4.56 -13.63 13.02
C LYS A 39 5.41 -12.58 13.76
N GLY A 40 4.84 -11.45 14.15
CA GLY A 40 5.56 -10.34 14.79
C GLY A 40 6.31 -9.43 13.81
N VAL A 41 6.07 -9.54 12.50
CA VAL A 41 6.75 -8.71 11.51
C VAL A 41 5.98 -7.42 11.25
N GLU A 42 6.69 -6.30 11.19
CA GLU A 42 6.10 -5.01 10.81
C GLU A 42 5.71 -5.01 9.33
N ALA A 43 4.41 -5.12 9.08
CA ALA A 43 3.80 -4.97 7.77
C ALA A 43 2.94 -3.69 7.72
N LYS A 44 3.21 -2.82 6.74
CA LYS A 44 2.39 -1.64 6.40
C LYS A 44 1.75 -1.83 5.04
N ILE A 45 0.46 -1.53 4.93
CA ILE A 45 -0.30 -1.64 3.69
C ILE A 45 -0.43 -0.26 3.08
N GLY A 46 -0.11 -0.13 1.81
CA GLY A 46 -0.37 1.05 0.99
C GLY A 46 -1.23 0.71 -0.22
N TYR A 47 -1.56 1.71 -1.02
CA TYR A 47 -2.29 1.52 -2.28
C TYR A 47 -1.49 0.62 -3.23
N LYS A 48 -2.01 -0.58 -3.53
CA LYS A 48 -1.38 -1.64 -4.36
C LYS A 48 0.06 -2.01 -3.95
N LYS A 49 0.43 -1.79 -2.69
CA LYS A 49 1.77 -2.10 -2.18
C LYS A 49 1.74 -2.53 -0.72
N MET A 50 2.74 -3.30 -0.34
CA MET A 50 2.99 -3.73 1.03
C MET A 50 4.44 -3.39 1.37
N ILE A 51 4.65 -2.79 2.52
CA ILE A 51 5.99 -2.62 3.10
C ILE A 51 6.11 -3.69 4.17
N TRP A 52 7.06 -4.59 4.00
CA TRP A 52 7.26 -5.74 4.88
C TRP A 52 8.75 -5.81 5.23
N ALA A 53 9.06 -5.79 6.53
CA ALA A 53 10.45 -5.85 7.02
C ALA A 53 11.38 -4.76 6.42
N GLY A 54 10.84 -3.58 6.12
CA GLY A 54 11.60 -2.48 5.48
C GLY A 54 11.71 -2.58 3.96
N GLU A 55 11.22 -3.66 3.35
CA GLU A 55 11.21 -3.85 1.90
C GLU A 55 9.86 -3.46 1.31
N VAL A 56 9.88 -2.81 0.14
CA VAL A 56 8.66 -2.43 -0.57
C VAL A 56 8.33 -3.52 -1.59
N TRP A 57 7.13 -4.03 -1.49
CA TRP A 57 6.54 -5.01 -2.38
C TRP A 57 5.36 -4.37 -3.11
N HIS A 58 5.34 -4.44 -4.43
CA HIS A 58 4.22 -3.97 -5.24
C HIS A 58 3.37 -5.15 -5.65
N TRP A 59 2.06 -4.94 -5.72
CA TRP A 59 1.17 -5.94 -6.28
C TRP A 59 1.27 -5.92 -7.79
N ASP A 60 1.77 -7.01 -8.38
CA ASP A 60 1.75 -7.20 -9.82
C ASP A 60 0.40 -7.77 -10.23
N THR A 61 -0.36 -7.01 -11.03
CA THR A 61 -1.70 -7.42 -11.49
C THR A 61 -1.67 -8.50 -12.55
N LYS A 62 -0.54 -8.70 -13.26
CA LYS A 62 -0.40 -9.74 -14.29
C LYS A 62 -0.10 -11.09 -13.66
N LEU A 63 0.69 -11.09 -12.60
CA LEU A 63 1.12 -12.27 -11.86
C LEU A 63 0.26 -12.55 -10.62
N ASP A 64 -0.69 -11.65 -10.31
CA ASP A 64 -1.58 -11.69 -9.13
C ASP A 64 -0.82 -11.97 -7.83
N LYS A 65 0.35 -11.35 -7.66
CA LYS A 65 1.23 -11.56 -6.50
C LYS A 65 2.03 -10.32 -6.13
N LEU A 66 2.46 -10.26 -4.86
CA LEU A 66 3.44 -9.28 -4.40
C LEU A 66 4.80 -9.60 -5.03
N VAL A 67 5.33 -8.65 -5.80
CA VAL A 67 6.69 -8.68 -6.32
C VAL A 67 7.51 -7.64 -5.57
N LYS A 68 8.72 -8.00 -5.17
CA LYS A 68 9.65 -7.05 -4.57
C LYS A 68 9.89 -5.94 -5.61
N ALA A 69 9.72 -4.68 -5.20
CA ALA A 69 10.08 -3.57 -6.08
C ALA A 69 11.53 -3.78 -6.50
N PRO A 70 11.89 -3.68 -7.80
CA PRO A 70 13.29 -3.54 -8.14
C PRO A 70 13.76 -2.29 -7.39
N SER A 71 14.64 -2.47 -6.40
CA SER A 71 15.38 -1.38 -5.80
C SER A 71 16.09 -0.73 -6.95
N HIS A 72 15.53 0.31 -7.55
CA HIS A 72 16.17 1.02 -8.66
C HIS A 72 17.55 1.41 -8.13
N PRO A 73 18.66 0.82 -8.61
CA PRO A 73 19.90 1.55 -8.51
C PRO A 73 19.62 2.80 -9.33
N LYS A 74 19.68 3.98 -8.70
CA LYS A 74 19.73 5.25 -9.43
C LYS A 74 21.06 5.26 -10.18
N GLU A 75 21.20 4.47 -11.23
CA GLU A 75 22.26 4.65 -12.20
C GLU A 75 21.85 5.85 -13.02
N ASN A 76 22.43 6.97 -12.63
CA ASN A 76 22.35 8.25 -13.28
C ASN A 76 23.39 8.27 -14.40
N PRO A 77 23.06 8.09 -15.69
CA PRO A 77 24.01 8.43 -16.74
C PRO A 77 24.03 9.96 -16.85
N LYS A 78 24.95 10.57 -16.09
CA LYS A 78 25.51 11.88 -16.44
C LYS A 78 26.47 11.59 -17.59
N ASN A 79 26.06 11.87 -18.83
CA ASN A 79 27.00 12.21 -19.90
C ASN A 79 26.30 13.07 -20.94
#